data_AF-A0A3B9I752-F1
#
_entry.id   AF-A0A3B9I752-F1
#
_cell.length_a   1.000
_cell.length_b   1.000
_cell.length_c   1.000
_cell.angle_alpha   90.00
_cell.angle_beta   90.00
_cell.angle_gamma   90.00
#
_symmetry.space_group_name_H-M   'P 1'
#
loop_
_entity.id
_entity.type
_entity.pdbx_description
1 polymer ?
#
loop_
_entity_poly.entity_id
_entity_poly.type
_entity_poly.pdbx_seq_one_letter_code
_entity_poly.pdbx_strand_id
1 'polypeptide(L)' 'MKIIIYVMSAATLLMMFSTVVCGLWIKANQVVEASSIKFHATIGILTAVLTVLLVVLVLIVLKGKL' A
#
# COMPACT_ATOMS: atom_id res chain seq x y z
N MET A 1 -11.34 -7.68 15.30
CA MET A 1 -11.58 -6.83 14.11
C MET A 1 -10.87 -5.48 14.18
N LYS A 2 -11.08 -4.64 15.20
CA LYS A 2 -10.46 -3.29 15.27
C LYS A 2 -8.92 -3.33 15.22
N ILE A 3 -8.28 -4.22 15.99
CA ILE A 3 -6.81 -4.38 15.99
C ILE A 3 -6.30 -4.77 14.59
N ILE A 4 -6.97 -5.70 13.90
CA ILE A 4 -6.62 -6.12 12.54
C ILE A 4 -6.68 -4.93 11.58
N ILE A 5 -7.76 -4.13 11.66
CA ILE A 5 -7.90 -2.90 10.86
C ILE A 5 -6.76 -1.93 11.15
N TYR A 6 -6.40 -1.70 12.41
CA TYR A 6 -5.30 -0.79 12.75
C TYR A 6 -3.96 -1.26 12.21
N VAL A 7 -3.64 -2.55 12.37
CA VAL A 7 -2.39 -3.13 11.85
C VAL A 7 -2.35 -3.06 10.33
N MET A 8 -3.43 -3.44 9.65
CA MET A 8 -3.52 -3.35 8.18
C MET A 8 -3.45 -1.92 7.68
N SER A 9 -4.07 -0.97 8.39
CA SER A 9 -4.00 0.46 8.05
C SER A 9 -2.58 0.99 8.16
N ALA A 10 -1.89 0.68 9.26
CA ALA A 10 -0.50 1.07 9.47
C ALA A 10 0.43 0.47 8.41
N ALA A 11 0.27 -0.83 8.10
CA ALA A 11 1.03 -1.50 7.05
C ALA A 11 0.77 -0.89 5.66
N THR A 12 -0.49 -0.58 5.34
CA THR A 12 -0.87 0.06 4.07
C THR A 12 -0.24 1.45 3.94
N LEU A 13 -0.29 2.25 5.01
CA LEU A 13 0.35 3.57 5.06
C LEU A 13 1.87 3.47 4.85
N LEU A 14 2.51 2.52 5.51
CA LEU A 14 3.96 2.31 5.39
C LEU A 14 4.35 1.91 3.96
N MET A 15 3.60 0.98 3.35
CA MET A 15 3.84 0.55 1.97
C MET A 15 3.55 1.67 0.96
N MET A 16 2.50 2.46 1.18
CA MET A 16 2.21 3.63 0.34
C MET A 16 3.34 4.64 0.42
N PHE A 17 3.83 4.96 1.62
CA PHE A 17 4.95 5.86 1.81
C PHE A 17 6.21 5.35 1.10
N SER A 18 6.52 4.06 1.23
CA SER A 18 7.62 3.42 0.50
C SER A 18 7.46 3.55 -1.02
N THR A 19 6.25 3.32 -1.55
CA THR A 19 5.92 3.46 -2.98
C THR A 19 6.13 4.89 -3.49
N VAL A 20 5.72 5.89 -2.71
CA VAL A 20 5.90 7.30 -3.05
C VAL A 20 7.38 7.67 -3.02
N VAL A 21 8.09 7.34 -1.95
CA VAL A 21 9.52 7.65 -1.80
C VAL A 21 10.34 7.00 -2.91
N CYS A 22 10.10 5.73 -3.25
CA CYS A 22 10.85 5.08 -4.33
C CYS A 22 10.49 5.64 -5.71
N GLY A 23 9.23 6.03 -5.95
CA GLY A 23 8.82 6.69 -7.20
C GLY A 23 9.48 8.06 -7.37
N LEU A 24 9.56 8.84 -6.28
CA LEU A 24 10.29 10.11 -6.26
C LEU A 24 11.79 9.92 -6.48
N TRP A 25 12.39 8.89 -5.86
CA TRP A 25 13.79 8.55 -6.08
C TRP A 25 14.10 8.19 -7.53
N ILE A 26 13.26 7.34 -8.15
CA ILE A 26 13.38 6.97 -9.57
C ILE A 26 13.32 8.22 -10.44
N LYS A 27 12.36 9.12 -10.17
CA LYS A 27 12.20 10.38 -10.91
C LYS A 27 13.41 11.31 -10.74
N ALA A 28 13.90 11.49 -9.52
CA ALA A 28 14.99 12.41 -9.23
C ALA A 28 16.32 11.96 -9.84
N ASN A 29 16.59 10.65 -9.85
CA ASN A 29 17.85 10.09 -10.33
C ASN A 29 17.76 9.54 -11.76
N GLN A 30 16.61 9.70 -12.45
CA GLN A 30 16.36 9.19 -13.79
C GLN A 30 16.68 7.68 -13.92
N VAL A 31 16.33 6.91 -12.89
CA VAL A 31 16.68 5.47 -12.81
C VAL A 31 15.93 4.69 -13.87
N VAL A 32 16.65 4.10 -14.81
CA VAL A 32 16.11 3.22 -15.87
C VAL A 32 16.36 1.73 -15.61
N GLU A 33 17.03 1.41 -14.51
CA GLU A 33 17.34 0.03 -14.13
C GLU A 33 16.05 -0.75 -13.87
N ALA A 34 15.91 -1.87 -14.57
CA ALA A 34 14.71 -2.70 -14.51
C ALA A 34 14.42 -3.23 -13.10
N SER A 35 15.44 -3.43 -12.26
CA SER A 35 15.29 -3.87 -10.86
C SER A 35 14.55 -2.84 -10.02
N SER A 36 14.94 -1.56 -10.11
CA SER A 36 14.35 -0.45 -9.36
C SER A 36 12.89 -0.20 -9.77
N ILE A 37 12.61 -0.27 -11.07
CA ILE A 37 11.24 -0.15 -11.61
C ILE A 37 10.38 -1.34 -11.18
N LYS A 38 10.92 -2.57 -11.25
CA LYS A 38 10.22 -3.78 -10.77
C LYS A 38 9.93 -3.71 -9.29
N PHE A 39 10.87 -3.21 -8.48
CA PHE A 39 10.66 -3.03 -7.04
C PHE A 39 9.52 -2.05 -6.77
N HIS A 40 9.53 -0.86 -7.39
CA HIS A 40 8.44 0.12 -7.29
C HIS A 40 7.09 -0.47 -7.71
N ALA A 41 7.03 -1.16 -8.84
CA ALA A 41 5.81 -1.80 -9.32
C ALA A 41 5.30 -2.87 -8.34
N THR A 42 6.20 -3.69 -7.79
CA THR A 42 5.85 -4.78 -6.85
C THR A 42 5.24 -4.21 -5.57
N ILE A 43 5.88 -3.22 -4.95
CA ILE A 43 5.35 -2.60 -3.73
C ILE A 43 4.08 -1.80 -4.00
N GLY A 44 3.96 -1.17 -5.17
CA GLY A 44 2.74 -0.49 -5.60
C GLY A 44 1.56 -1.44 -5.74
N ILE A 45 1.76 -2.59 -6.41
CA ILE A 45 0.73 -3.63 -6.54
C ILE A 45 0.33 -4.20 -5.18
N LEU A 46 1.30 -4.52 -4.32
CA LEU A 46 1.03 -5.02 -2.96
C LEU A 46 0.23 -4.01 -2.15
N THR A 47 0.57 -2.71 -2.23
CA THR A 47 -0.16 -1.63 -1.57
C THR A 47 -1.60 -1.56 -2.07
N ALA A 48 -1.81 -1.64 -3.39
CA ALA A 48 -3.15 -1.58 -3.99
C ALA A 48 -4.03 -2.76 -3.52
N VAL A 49 -3.50 -3.98 -3.56
CA VAL A 49 -4.20 -5.18 -3.08
C VAL A 49 -4.55 -5.05 -1.59
N LEU A 50 -3.58 -4.63 -0.78
CA LEU A 50 -3.78 -4.47 0.67
C LEU A 50 -4.85 -3.40 0.97
N THR A 51 -4.87 -2.31 0.20
CA THR A 51 -5.86 -1.25 0.32
C THR A 51 -7.26 -1.77 0.02
N VAL A 52 -7.45 -2.54 -1.06
CA VAL A 52 -8.74 -3.13 -1.41
C VAL A 52 -9.23 -4.06 -0.29
N LEU A 53 -8.36 -4.94 0.22
CA LEU A 53 -8.69 -5.83 1.32
C LEU A 53 -9.08 -5.06 2.59
N LEU A 54 -8.36 -3.98 2.91
CA LEU A 54 -8.66 -3.12 4.04
C LEU A 54 -10.03 -2.44 3.90
N VAL A 55 -10.34 -1.90 2.72
CA VAL A 55 -11.65 -1.28 2.43
C VAL A 55 -12.78 -2.29 2.61
N VAL A 56 -12.65 -3.50 2.05
CA VAL A 56 -13.64 -4.57 2.21
C VAL A 56 -13.85 -4.91 3.69
N LEU A 57 -12.76 -5.05 4.45
CA LEU A 57 -12.82 -5.35 5.88
C LEU A 57 -13.52 -4.24 6.68
N VAL A 58 -13.23 -2.97 6.38
CA VAL A 58 -13.88 -1.82 7.00
C VAL A 58 -15.38 -1.80 6.69
N LEU A 59 -15.78 -2.05 5.43
CA LEU A 59 -17.19 -2.09 5.04
C LEU A 59 -17.96 -3.21 5.77
N ILE A 60 -17.36 -4.40 5.91
CA ILE A 60 -17.95 -5.50 6.69
C ILE A 60 -18.18 -5.07 8.15
N VAL A 61 -17.20 -4.42 8.77
CA VAL A 61 -17.30 -3.96 10.16
C VAL A 61 -18.33 -2.84 10.32
N LEU A 62 -18.46 -1.93 9.36
CA LEU A 62 -19.46 -0.87 9.39
C LEU A 62 -20.87 -1.44 9.22
N LYS A 63 -21.07 -2.37 8.28
CA LYS A 63 -22.35 -3.04 8.07
C LYS A 63 -22.79 -3.85 9.29
N GLY A 64 -21.86 -4.53 9.97
CA GLY A 64 -22.17 -5.28 11.20
C GLY A 64 -22.49 -4.44 12.44
N LYS A 65 -22.44 -3.11 12.34
CA LYS A 65 -22.77 -2.17 13.43
C LYS A 65 -24.08 -1.41 13.22
N LEU A 66 -24.66 -1.46 12.03
CA LEU A 66 -25.99 -0.94 11.67
C LEU A 66 -27.05 -2.00 11.96
#